data_AF-A0A1X6MV26-F1
#
_entry.id   AF-A0A1X6MV26-F1
#
_cell.length_a   1.000
_cell.length_b   1.000
_cell.length_c   1.000
_cell.angle_alpha   90.00
_cell.angle_beta   90.00
_cell.angle_gamma   90.00
#
_symmetry.space_group_name_H-M   'P 1'
#
loop_
_entity.id
_entity.type
_entity.pdbx_description
1 polymer ?
#
loop_
_entity_poly.entity_id
_entity_poly.type
_entity_poly.pdbx_seq_one_letter_code
_entity_poly.pdbx_strand_id
1 'polypeptide(L)'
;MDGQQHDSTIQESQRNDDVAAAIERRLQQQREQAEEAAAAAKVETSFDENYERRQEFRRLIDPGIVRPNAKELALESLQTLKMLAENILQHPGEEKYRRFKPTNSKIRRTLVEPKGTLEYAVEMGFRPEVENFQPFYIFDTRRTTDLNIGLAMINETLDRETSKKEREERAKREAKEAELAAKEKLKRQFLDDRKSTAMRQQREREAREALAAQRISSPSRPPASPPVTVTPARTGRRVPRMRGTGRTLSGQTVADADDAGEDIPPPYKDESEDEQDEDE
;
A
#
# COMPACT_ATOMS: atom_id res chain seq x y z
N MET A 1 -73.83 -11.06 62.01
CA MET A 1 -73.20 -9.99 61.20
C MET A 1 -71.75 -10.42 61.05
N ASP A 2 -71.49 -11.44 60.23
CA ASP A 2 -70.22 -12.18 60.29
C ASP A 2 -69.77 -12.56 58.89
N GLY A 3 -69.30 -11.57 58.11
CA GLY A 3 -68.96 -11.79 56.70
C GLY A 3 -67.85 -10.89 56.13
N GLN A 4 -67.12 -10.12 56.95
CA GLN A 4 -66.12 -9.15 56.45
C GLN A 4 -64.67 -9.44 56.84
N GLN A 5 -64.36 -10.55 57.54
CA GLN A 5 -62.99 -10.82 58.02
C GLN A 5 -62.17 -11.79 57.14
N HIS A 6 -62.76 -12.46 56.15
CA HIS A 6 -62.03 -13.41 55.31
C HIS A 6 -61.35 -12.78 54.08
N ASP A 7 -61.76 -11.59 53.65
CA ASP A 7 -61.26 -10.95 52.41
C ASP A 7 -59.92 -10.22 52.61
N SER A 8 -59.64 -9.73 53.83
CA SER A 8 -58.38 -9.04 54.17
C SER A 8 -57.16 -9.97 54.18
N THR A 9 -57.35 -11.23 54.58
CA THR A 9 -56.25 -12.20 54.68
C THR A 9 -55.76 -12.66 53.30
N ILE A 10 -56.65 -12.70 52.31
CA ILE A 10 -56.32 -13.08 50.92
C ILE A 10 -55.57 -11.93 50.21
N GLN A 11 -55.91 -10.67 50.52
CA GLN A 11 -55.16 -9.52 49.98
C GLN A 11 -53.74 -9.41 50.55
N GLU A 12 -53.52 -9.78 51.82
CA GLU A 12 -52.17 -9.77 52.41
C GLU A 12 -51.26 -10.87 51.83
N SER A 13 -51.78 -12.08 51.57
CA SER A 13 -50.99 -13.13 50.94
C SER A 13 -50.58 -12.76 49.52
N GLN A 14 -51.50 -12.20 48.73
CA GLN A 14 -51.20 -11.74 47.36
C GLN A 14 -50.13 -10.64 47.33
N ARG A 15 -50.16 -9.68 48.28
CA ARG A 15 -49.12 -8.65 48.39
C ARG A 15 -47.75 -9.22 48.75
N ASN A 16 -47.71 -10.24 49.61
CA ASN A 16 -46.46 -10.91 49.97
C ASN A 16 -45.90 -11.72 48.80
N ASP A 17 -46.77 -12.37 48.02
CA ASP A 17 -46.39 -13.09 46.81
C ASP A 17 -45.86 -12.15 45.72
N ASP A 18 -46.49 -10.98 45.54
CA ASP A 18 -46.04 -9.94 44.61
C ASP A 18 -44.68 -9.36 45.03
N VAL A 19 -44.46 -9.14 46.32
CA VAL A 19 -43.17 -8.66 46.86
C VAL A 19 -42.08 -9.73 46.69
N ALA A 20 -42.39 -11.00 46.94
CA ALA A 20 -41.45 -12.11 46.73
C ALA A 20 -41.06 -12.23 45.24
N ALA A 21 -42.02 -12.17 44.33
CA ALA A 21 -41.77 -12.21 42.88
C ALA A 21 -40.97 -11.01 42.39
N ALA A 22 -41.19 -9.81 42.95
CA ALA A 22 -40.41 -8.62 42.63
C ALA A 22 -38.95 -8.73 43.08
N ILE A 23 -38.70 -9.34 44.25
CA ILE A 23 -37.34 -9.59 44.77
C ILE A 23 -36.60 -10.59 43.88
N GLU A 24 -37.27 -11.67 43.46
CA GLU A 24 -36.68 -12.70 42.59
C GLU A 24 -36.25 -12.13 41.23
N ARG A 25 -37.10 -11.30 40.60
CA ARG A 25 -36.75 -10.60 39.34
C ARG A 25 -35.54 -9.69 39.50
N ARG A 26 -35.44 -8.97 40.61
CA ARG A 26 -34.29 -8.09 40.89
C ARG A 26 -33.01 -8.90 41.10
N LEU A 27 -33.10 -10.04 41.77
CA LEU A 27 -31.95 -10.92 41.99
C LEU A 27 -31.46 -11.55 40.68
N GLN A 28 -32.38 -11.93 39.80
CA GLN A 28 -32.07 -12.49 38.49
C GLN A 28 -31.40 -11.46 37.57
N GLN A 29 -31.92 -10.24 37.50
CA GLN A 29 -31.29 -9.15 36.75
C GLN A 29 -29.88 -8.83 37.27
N GLN A 30 -29.65 -8.86 38.58
CA GLN A 30 -28.32 -8.67 39.14
C GLN A 30 -27.34 -9.80 38.77
N ARG A 31 -27.82 -11.05 38.70
CA ARG A 31 -26.99 -12.18 38.25
C ARG A 31 -26.64 -12.06 36.78
N GLU A 32 -27.61 -11.75 35.93
CA GLU A 32 -27.39 -11.53 34.49
C GLU A 32 -26.39 -10.38 34.26
N GLN A 33 -26.55 -9.25 34.94
CA GLN A 33 -25.60 -8.13 34.86
C GLN A 33 -24.21 -8.49 35.40
N ALA A 34 -24.13 -9.27 36.48
CA ALA A 34 -22.85 -9.71 37.03
C ALA A 34 -22.15 -10.73 36.10
N GLU A 35 -22.90 -11.62 35.45
CA GLU A 35 -22.40 -12.57 34.46
C GLU A 35 -21.92 -11.85 33.19
N GLU A 36 -22.68 -10.86 32.71
CA GLU A 36 -22.27 -10.01 31.59
C GLU A 36 -21.01 -9.21 31.90
N ALA A 37 -20.93 -8.59 33.08
CA ALA A 37 -19.75 -7.87 33.52
C ALA A 37 -18.53 -8.80 33.69
N ALA A 38 -18.72 -10.01 34.23
CA ALA A 38 -17.67 -11.00 34.36
C ALA A 38 -17.21 -11.54 32.99
N ALA A 39 -18.12 -11.72 32.03
CA ALA A 39 -17.79 -12.10 30.66
C ALA A 39 -17.00 -10.99 29.95
N ALA A 40 -17.41 -9.72 30.09
CA ALA A 40 -16.67 -8.58 29.55
C ALA A 40 -15.25 -8.48 30.13
N ALA A 41 -15.11 -8.63 31.45
CA ALA A 41 -13.79 -8.61 32.11
C ALA A 41 -12.88 -9.77 31.66
N LYS A 42 -13.44 -10.96 31.40
CA LYS A 42 -12.68 -12.09 30.83
C LYS A 42 -12.22 -11.82 29.40
N VAL A 43 -13.03 -11.15 28.59
CA VAL A 43 -12.64 -10.75 27.23
C VAL A 43 -11.50 -9.73 27.28
N GLU A 44 -11.59 -8.72 28.15
CA GLU A 44 -10.58 -7.68 28.28
C GLU A 44 -9.23 -8.23 28.77
N THR A 45 -9.24 -9.06 29.83
CA THR A 45 -8.01 -9.74 30.30
C THR A 45 -7.41 -10.67 29.24
N SER A 46 -8.25 -11.40 28.50
CA SER A 46 -7.77 -12.21 27.37
C SER A 46 -7.20 -11.37 26.23
N PHE A 47 -7.67 -10.14 26.04
CA PHE A 47 -7.17 -9.25 25.01
C PHE A 47 -5.76 -8.75 25.34
N ASP A 48 -5.53 -8.39 26.61
CA ASP A 48 -4.24 -7.91 27.12
C ASP A 48 -3.17 -9.02 27.13
N GLU A 49 -3.47 -10.22 27.62
CA GLU A 49 -2.50 -11.34 27.59
C GLU A 49 -2.11 -11.72 26.16
N ASN A 50 -3.10 -11.71 25.25
CA ASN A 50 -2.84 -11.96 23.84
C ASN A 50 -2.11 -10.79 23.17
N TYR A 51 -2.17 -9.57 23.71
CA TYR A 51 -1.46 -8.43 23.14
C TYR A 51 0.05 -8.61 23.26
N GLU A 52 0.56 -9.00 24.44
CA GLU A 52 1.99 -9.26 24.62
C GLU A 52 2.48 -10.36 23.68
N ARG A 53 1.74 -11.47 23.60
CA ARG A 53 2.05 -12.58 22.67
C ARG A 53 2.03 -12.15 21.21
N ARG A 54 1.04 -11.35 20.79
CA ARG A 54 1.00 -10.79 19.42
C ARG A 54 2.24 -9.93 19.13
N GLN A 55 2.68 -9.12 20.08
CA GLN A 55 3.88 -8.30 19.92
C GLN A 55 5.15 -9.15 19.83
N GLU A 56 5.26 -10.22 20.61
CA GLU A 56 6.36 -11.19 20.50
C GLU A 56 6.39 -11.82 19.10
N PHE A 57 5.26 -12.32 18.60
CA PHE A 57 5.18 -12.88 17.25
C PHE A 57 5.53 -11.85 16.17
N ARG A 58 5.08 -10.60 16.29
CA ARG A 58 5.47 -9.52 15.36
C ARG A 58 6.98 -9.27 15.35
N ARG A 59 7.63 -9.30 16.52
CA ARG A 59 9.09 -9.19 16.64
C ARG A 59 9.81 -10.39 16.01
N LEU A 60 9.23 -11.57 16.08
CA LEU A 60 9.81 -12.74 15.42
C LEU A 60 9.64 -12.68 13.89
N ILE A 61 8.54 -12.11 13.39
CA ILE A 61 8.30 -11.98 11.94
C ILE A 61 9.16 -10.86 11.33
N ASP A 62 8.97 -9.62 11.76
CA ASP A 62 9.52 -8.46 11.04
C ASP A 62 11.06 -8.39 11.18
N PRO A 63 11.64 -8.25 12.40
CA PRO A 63 13.09 -8.29 12.55
C PRO A 63 13.68 -9.71 12.46
N GLY A 64 12.92 -10.77 12.78
CA GLY A 64 13.45 -12.12 12.85
C GLY A 64 13.44 -12.90 11.52
N ILE A 65 12.40 -12.74 10.68
CA ILE A 65 12.24 -13.49 9.43
C ILE A 65 12.35 -12.58 8.20
N VAL A 66 11.58 -11.50 8.15
CA VAL A 66 11.45 -10.68 6.92
C VAL A 66 12.71 -9.88 6.65
N ARG A 67 13.32 -9.28 7.67
CA ARG A 67 14.52 -8.44 7.52
C ARG A 67 15.80 -9.21 7.15
N PRO A 68 16.15 -10.36 7.77
CA PRO A 68 17.42 -11.03 7.49
C PRO A 68 17.41 -11.95 6.26
N ASN A 69 16.24 -12.27 5.70
CA ASN A 69 16.11 -13.19 4.56
C ASN A 69 15.69 -12.44 3.29
N ALA A 70 15.87 -13.06 2.12
CA ALA A 70 15.29 -12.54 0.88
C ALA A 70 13.76 -12.51 0.98
N LYS A 71 13.12 -11.44 0.48
CA LYS A 71 11.67 -11.24 0.62
C LYS A 71 10.86 -12.45 0.15
N GLU A 72 11.19 -13.01 -1.01
CA GLU A 72 10.48 -14.16 -1.59
C GLU A 72 10.61 -15.40 -0.71
N LEU A 73 11.83 -15.68 -0.22
CA LEU A 73 12.09 -16.80 0.68
C LEU A 73 11.35 -16.62 2.02
N ALA A 74 11.33 -15.40 2.56
CA ALA A 74 10.59 -15.08 3.78
C ALA A 74 9.09 -15.34 3.60
N LEU A 75 8.50 -14.90 2.47
CA LEU A 75 7.09 -15.15 2.17
C LEU A 75 6.78 -16.64 1.99
N GLU A 76 7.63 -17.40 1.28
CA GLU A 76 7.48 -18.85 1.12
C GLU A 76 7.55 -19.59 2.47
N SER A 77 8.44 -19.12 3.35
CA SER A 77 8.58 -19.63 4.71
C SER A 77 7.33 -19.39 5.56
N LEU A 78 6.80 -18.16 5.54
CA LEU A 78 5.56 -17.80 6.23
C LEU A 78 4.35 -18.58 5.69
N GLN A 79 4.27 -18.81 4.38
CA GLN A 79 3.23 -19.66 3.78
C GLN A 79 3.35 -21.12 4.24
N THR A 80 4.57 -21.65 4.36
CA THR A 80 4.78 -23.00 4.88
C THR A 80 4.33 -23.11 6.34
N LEU A 81 4.67 -22.12 7.18
CA LEU A 81 4.22 -22.04 8.58
C LEU A 81 2.70 -21.94 8.70
N LYS A 82 2.07 -21.09 7.87
CA LYS A 82 0.61 -20.97 7.77
C LYS A 82 -0.04 -22.32 7.47
N MET A 83 0.42 -23.01 6.42
CA MET A 83 -0.10 -24.31 6.02
C MET A 83 0.01 -25.35 7.15
N LEU A 84 1.14 -25.39 7.87
CA LEU A 84 1.31 -26.30 9.01
C LEU A 84 0.31 -25.99 10.12
N ALA A 85 0.14 -24.72 10.48
CA ALA A 85 -0.80 -24.30 11.52
C ALA A 85 -2.26 -24.59 11.12
N GLU A 86 -2.65 -24.28 9.88
CA GLU A 86 -4.00 -24.56 9.37
C GLU A 86 -4.31 -26.06 9.36
N ASN A 87 -3.37 -26.90 8.93
CA ASN A 87 -3.57 -28.35 8.93
C ASN A 87 -3.80 -28.90 10.36
N ILE A 88 -3.09 -28.38 11.35
CA ILE A 88 -3.28 -28.78 12.77
C ILE A 88 -4.65 -28.34 13.28
N LEU A 89 -5.08 -27.11 12.96
CA LEU A 89 -6.37 -26.59 13.39
C LEU A 89 -7.56 -27.29 12.70
N GLN A 90 -7.41 -27.65 11.42
CA GLN A 90 -8.43 -28.37 10.66
C GLN A 90 -8.53 -29.84 11.08
N HIS A 91 -7.39 -30.47 11.40
CA HIS A 91 -7.30 -31.89 11.72
C HIS A 91 -6.63 -32.11 13.08
N PRO A 92 -7.24 -31.67 14.20
CA PRO A 92 -6.60 -31.72 15.49
C PRO A 92 -6.29 -33.16 15.91
N GLY A 93 -7.07 -34.17 15.54
CA GLY A 93 -6.85 -35.57 15.95
C GLY A 93 -5.76 -36.34 15.18
N GLU A 94 -5.21 -35.79 14.09
CA GLU A 94 -4.29 -36.52 13.22
C GLU A 94 -2.83 -36.20 13.55
N GLU A 95 -2.11 -37.15 14.17
CA GLU A 95 -0.72 -36.98 14.61
C GLU A 95 0.26 -36.62 13.49
N LYS A 96 -0.02 -37.05 12.24
CA LYS A 96 0.84 -36.74 11.08
C LYS A 96 0.96 -35.23 10.81
N TYR A 97 -0.07 -34.43 11.11
CA TYR A 97 -0.04 -32.98 10.90
C TYR A 97 0.60 -32.24 12.07
N ARG A 98 0.62 -32.87 13.24
CA ARG A 98 1.26 -32.32 14.44
C ARG A 98 2.79 -32.45 14.41
N ARG A 99 3.37 -33.24 13.51
CA ARG A 99 4.82 -33.44 13.43
C ARG A 99 5.37 -33.18 12.04
N PHE A 100 6.57 -32.59 11.96
CA PHE A 100 7.31 -32.49 10.71
C PHE A 100 8.77 -32.91 10.88
N LYS A 101 9.35 -33.44 9.80
CA LYS A 101 10.75 -33.81 9.74
C LYS A 101 11.58 -32.64 9.19
N PRO A 102 12.62 -32.18 9.88
CA PRO A 102 13.53 -31.15 9.36
C PRO A 102 14.34 -31.64 8.15
N THR A 103 14.41 -32.95 7.90
CA THR A 103 15.11 -33.54 6.74
C THR A 103 14.32 -33.46 5.43
N ASN A 104 13.03 -33.13 5.46
CA ASN A 104 12.24 -32.95 4.24
C ASN A 104 12.80 -31.75 3.46
N SER A 105 13.11 -31.92 2.17
CA SER A 105 13.78 -30.90 1.35
C SER A 105 13.05 -29.57 1.32
N LYS A 106 11.71 -29.58 1.24
CA LYS A 106 10.90 -28.36 1.27
C LYS A 106 10.98 -27.68 2.64
N ILE A 107 10.74 -28.44 3.70
CA ILE A 107 10.81 -27.94 5.09
C ILE A 107 12.20 -27.42 5.44
N ARG A 108 13.25 -28.09 4.97
CA ARG A 108 14.63 -27.67 5.19
C ARG A 108 14.87 -26.30 4.57
N ARG A 109 14.53 -26.13 3.29
CA ARG A 109 14.71 -24.88 2.54
C ARG A 109 13.87 -23.74 3.08
N THR A 110 12.65 -24.01 3.56
CA THR A 110 11.71 -22.95 3.98
C THR A 110 11.68 -22.70 5.49
N LEU A 111 12.00 -23.68 6.34
CA LEU A 111 11.92 -23.53 7.80
C LEU A 111 13.25 -23.69 8.54
N VAL A 112 14.22 -24.43 8.00
CA VAL A 112 15.48 -24.72 8.72
C VAL A 112 16.61 -23.79 8.27
N GLU A 113 16.71 -23.54 6.96
CA GLU A 113 17.77 -22.68 6.39
C GLU A 113 17.51 -21.18 6.58
N PRO A 114 16.28 -20.66 6.44
CA PRO A 114 16.00 -19.24 6.67
C PRO A 114 16.10 -18.90 8.16
N LYS A 115 16.64 -17.71 8.47
CA LYS A 115 16.81 -17.27 9.86
C LYS A 115 15.46 -16.92 10.48
N GLY A 116 15.24 -17.29 11.75
CA GLY A 116 14.07 -16.89 12.55
C GLY A 116 12.80 -17.72 12.35
N THR A 117 12.72 -18.53 11.29
CA THR A 117 11.50 -19.28 10.94
C THR A 117 11.30 -20.50 11.85
N LEU A 118 12.38 -21.17 12.21
CA LEU A 118 12.36 -22.29 13.15
C LEU A 118 12.02 -21.83 14.57
N GLU A 119 12.59 -20.70 15.01
CA GLU A 119 12.31 -20.08 16.29
C GLU A 119 10.84 -19.65 16.38
N TYR A 120 10.28 -19.11 15.30
CA TYR A 120 8.85 -18.81 15.20
C TYR A 120 7.98 -20.07 15.35
N ALA A 121 8.36 -21.18 14.71
CA ALA A 121 7.67 -22.46 14.87
C ALA A 121 7.75 -22.96 16.32
N VAL A 122 8.90 -22.85 16.98
CA VAL A 122 9.04 -23.20 18.39
C VAL A 122 8.11 -22.37 19.26
N GLU A 123 7.98 -21.06 18.97
CA GLU A 123 7.05 -20.21 19.71
C GLU A 123 5.57 -20.44 19.42
N MET A 124 5.22 -20.95 18.24
CA MET A 124 3.88 -21.45 18.01
C MET A 124 3.57 -22.72 18.81
N GLY A 125 4.59 -23.44 19.29
CA GLY A 125 4.43 -24.63 20.13
C GLY A 125 5.03 -25.92 19.59
N PHE A 126 5.85 -25.86 18.54
CA PHE A 126 6.61 -27.01 18.08
C PHE A 126 7.82 -27.27 18.99
N ARG A 127 8.02 -28.52 19.43
CA ARG A 127 9.14 -28.94 20.27
C ARG A 127 10.01 -29.97 19.53
N PRO A 128 11.34 -29.87 19.60
CA PRO A 128 12.22 -30.87 19.03
C PRO A 128 12.16 -32.16 19.86
N GLU A 129 11.82 -33.27 19.22
CA GLU A 129 11.81 -34.60 19.80
C GLU A 129 12.56 -35.58 18.89
N VAL A 130 13.11 -36.65 19.47
CA VAL A 130 13.82 -37.70 18.71
C VAL A 130 13.03 -38.99 18.82
N GLU A 131 12.48 -39.44 17.69
CA GLU A 131 11.72 -40.69 17.60
C GLU A 131 12.48 -41.62 16.65
N ASN A 132 12.83 -42.84 17.12
CA ASN A 132 13.57 -43.82 16.33
C ASN A 132 14.88 -43.28 15.70
N PHE A 133 15.66 -42.52 16.47
CA PHE A 133 16.90 -41.87 16.02
C PHE A 133 16.72 -40.86 14.88
N GLN A 134 15.51 -40.37 14.63
CA GLN A 134 15.23 -39.28 13.68
C GLN A 134 14.72 -38.05 14.44
N PRO A 135 15.24 -36.84 14.18
CA PRO A 135 14.71 -35.62 14.78
C PRO A 135 13.37 -35.26 14.14
N PHE A 136 12.41 -34.88 14.98
CA PHE A 136 11.10 -34.37 14.60
C PHE A 136 10.81 -33.08 15.38
N TYR A 137 9.97 -32.24 14.81
CA TYR A 137 9.32 -31.16 15.54
C TYR A 137 7.87 -31.55 15.76
N ILE A 138 7.45 -31.70 17.01
CA ILE A 138 6.11 -32.14 17.41
C ILE A 138 5.39 -30.98 18.09
N PHE A 139 4.15 -30.72 17.67
CA PHE A 139 3.30 -29.67 18.21
C PHE A 139 2.65 -30.10 19.53
N ASP A 140 2.80 -29.28 20.55
CA ASP A 140 2.11 -29.44 21.83
C ASP A 140 0.67 -28.93 21.75
N THR A 141 -0.32 -29.82 21.92
CA THR A 141 -1.74 -29.49 21.87
C THR A 141 -2.19 -28.52 22.96
N ARG A 142 -1.39 -28.32 24.00
CA ARG A 142 -1.66 -27.33 25.05
C ARG A 142 -1.43 -25.90 24.57
N ARG A 143 -0.64 -25.70 23.51
CA ARG A 143 -0.30 -24.38 22.94
C ARG A 143 -1.15 -24.00 21.72
N THR A 144 -2.39 -24.46 21.66
CA THR A 144 -3.32 -24.10 20.58
C THR A 144 -3.66 -22.61 20.56
N THR A 145 -3.66 -21.93 21.71
CA THR A 145 -3.83 -20.48 21.80
C THR A 145 -2.71 -19.75 21.05
N ASP A 146 -1.45 -20.10 21.33
CA ASP A 146 -0.29 -19.49 20.70
C ASP A 146 -0.23 -19.79 19.20
N LEU A 147 -0.63 -21.00 18.78
CA LEU A 147 -0.77 -21.35 17.37
C LEU A 147 -1.78 -20.45 16.64
N ASN A 148 -2.95 -20.21 17.25
CA ASN A 148 -3.98 -19.32 16.66
C ASN A 148 -3.48 -17.88 16.55
N ILE A 149 -2.81 -17.38 17.58
CA ILE A 149 -2.23 -16.02 17.57
C ILE A 149 -1.15 -15.93 16.49
N GLY A 150 -0.23 -16.89 16.44
CA GLY A 150 0.84 -16.95 15.46
C GLY A 150 0.30 -17.03 14.02
N LEU A 151 -0.75 -17.82 13.78
CA LEU A 151 -1.43 -17.91 12.49
C LEU A 151 -2.07 -16.57 12.10
N ALA A 152 -2.75 -15.90 13.04
CA ALA A 152 -3.34 -14.59 12.79
C ALA A 152 -2.29 -13.53 12.42
N MET A 153 -1.11 -13.55 13.07
CA MET A 153 -0.01 -12.63 12.76
C MET A 153 0.67 -12.94 11.42
N ILE A 154 0.77 -14.22 11.04
CA ILE A 154 1.23 -14.59 9.70
C ILE A 154 0.27 -14.05 8.64
N ASN A 155 -1.05 -14.24 8.81
CA ASN A 155 -2.04 -13.73 7.87
C ASN A 155 -1.98 -12.20 7.74
N GLU A 156 -1.93 -11.46 8.85
CA GLU A 156 -1.76 -10.01 8.84
C GLU A 156 -0.53 -9.58 8.03
N THR A 157 0.59 -10.29 8.20
CA THR A 157 1.84 -9.97 7.51
C THR A 157 1.78 -10.31 6.03
N LEU A 158 1.23 -11.47 5.67
CA LEU A 158 1.05 -11.86 4.28
C LEU A 158 0.15 -10.87 3.55
N ASP A 159 -0.96 -10.45 4.16
CA ASP A 159 -1.89 -9.46 3.59
C ASP A 159 -1.22 -8.08 3.43
N ARG A 160 -0.35 -7.70 4.36
CA ARG A 160 0.45 -6.47 4.28
C ARG A 160 1.43 -6.51 3.12
N GLU A 161 2.15 -7.62 2.96
CA GLU A 161 3.16 -7.77 1.90
C GLU A 161 2.52 -7.94 0.52
N THR A 162 1.40 -8.66 0.38
CA THR A 162 0.66 -8.73 -0.89
C THR A 162 0.12 -7.36 -1.30
N SER A 163 -0.48 -6.62 -0.37
CA SER A 163 -0.96 -5.25 -0.61
C SER A 163 0.17 -4.31 -1.04
N LYS A 164 1.36 -4.47 -0.46
CA LYS A 164 2.54 -3.68 -0.83
C LYS A 164 3.03 -4.05 -2.22
N LYS A 165 3.14 -5.33 -2.52
CA LYS A 165 3.55 -5.84 -3.85
C LYS A 165 2.60 -5.35 -4.95
N GLU A 166 1.30 -5.43 -4.74
CA GLU A 166 0.30 -4.94 -5.70
C GLU A 166 0.43 -3.43 -5.96
N ARG A 167 0.70 -2.62 -4.93
CA ARG A 167 0.94 -1.17 -5.08
C ARG A 167 2.21 -0.89 -5.87
N GLU A 168 3.30 -1.59 -5.57
CA GLU A 168 4.57 -1.46 -6.29
C GLU A 168 4.42 -1.86 -7.77
N GLU A 169 3.72 -2.96 -8.06
CA GLU A 169 3.44 -3.41 -9.42
C GLU A 169 2.53 -2.45 -10.19
N ARG A 170 1.53 -1.87 -9.52
CA ARG A 170 0.67 -0.84 -10.10
C ARG A 170 1.46 0.42 -10.43
N ALA A 171 2.26 0.91 -9.48
CA ALA A 171 3.11 2.08 -9.71
C ALA A 171 4.11 1.84 -10.86
N LYS A 172 4.69 0.63 -10.95
CA LYS A 172 5.58 0.25 -12.04
C LYS A 172 4.87 0.23 -13.40
N ARG A 173 3.63 -0.26 -13.47
CA ARG A 173 2.81 -0.22 -14.70
C ARG A 173 2.45 1.20 -15.10
N GLU A 174 1.95 2.00 -14.17
CA GLU A 174 1.58 3.40 -14.42
C GLU A 174 2.79 4.23 -14.87
N ALA A 175 3.97 4.01 -14.29
CA ALA A 175 5.21 4.65 -14.72
C ALA A 175 5.60 4.27 -16.16
N LYS A 176 5.55 2.97 -16.50
CA LYS A 176 5.82 2.49 -17.87
C LYS A 176 4.82 3.06 -18.88
N GLU A 177 3.53 3.09 -18.54
CA GLU A 177 2.49 3.64 -19.40
C GLU A 177 2.66 5.15 -19.61
N ALA A 178 3.01 5.89 -18.56
CA ALA A 178 3.29 7.32 -18.64
C ALA A 178 4.52 7.62 -19.52
N GLU A 179 5.57 6.80 -19.42
CA GLU A 179 6.76 6.91 -20.25
C GLU A 179 6.45 6.66 -21.73
N LEU A 180 5.69 5.60 -22.03
CA LEU A 180 5.25 5.30 -23.40
C LEU A 180 4.36 6.42 -23.96
N ALA A 181 3.41 6.93 -23.16
CA ALA A 181 2.55 8.04 -23.55
C ALA A 181 3.36 9.33 -23.82
N ALA A 182 4.41 9.59 -23.02
CA ALA A 182 5.31 10.72 -23.24
C ALA A 182 6.11 10.56 -24.53
N LYS A 183 6.67 9.37 -24.78
CA LYS A 183 7.39 9.03 -26.02
C LYS A 183 6.49 9.19 -27.25
N GLU A 184 5.24 8.71 -27.19
CA GLU A 184 4.26 8.89 -28.27
C GLU A 184 3.91 10.36 -28.50
N LYS A 185 3.70 11.12 -27.43
CA LYS A 185 3.38 12.54 -27.52
C LYS A 185 4.51 13.32 -28.20
N LEU A 186 5.75 13.04 -27.81
CA LEU A 186 6.94 13.64 -28.43
C LEU A 186 7.03 13.28 -29.92
N LYS A 187 6.81 12.01 -30.27
CA LYS A 187 6.79 11.54 -31.66
C LYS A 187 5.71 12.25 -32.49
N ARG A 188 4.51 12.44 -31.93
CA ARG A 188 3.42 13.18 -32.58
C ARG A 188 3.79 14.64 -32.79
N GLN A 189 4.33 15.31 -31.77
CA GLN A 189 4.80 16.69 -31.87
C GLN A 189 5.86 16.86 -32.96
N PHE A 190 6.82 15.93 -33.07
CA PHE A 190 7.84 15.97 -34.11
C PHE A 190 7.26 15.82 -35.53
N LEU A 191 6.28 14.92 -35.71
CA LEU A 191 5.60 14.75 -37.00
C LEU A 191 4.77 15.98 -37.38
N ASP A 192 4.11 16.60 -36.41
CA ASP A 192 3.31 17.80 -36.64
C ASP A 192 4.20 19.01 -36.95
N ASP A 193 5.33 19.18 -36.25
CA ASP A 193 6.31 20.23 -36.55
C ASP A 193 6.89 20.07 -37.97
N ARG A 194 7.27 18.85 -38.35
CA ARG A 194 7.76 18.55 -39.71
C ARG A 194 6.71 18.88 -40.77
N LYS A 195 5.44 18.52 -40.55
CA LYS A 195 4.33 18.87 -41.46
C LYS A 195 4.11 20.37 -41.52
N SER A 196 4.15 21.07 -40.38
CA SER A 196 3.95 22.51 -40.32
C SER A 196 5.04 23.27 -41.07
N THR A 197 6.29 22.82 -40.94
CA THR A 197 7.44 23.35 -41.65
C THR A 197 7.31 23.12 -43.16
N ALA A 198 6.90 21.91 -43.58
CA ALA A 198 6.65 21.61 -44.98
C ALA A 198 5.54 22.50 -45.58
N MET A 199 4.42 22.69 -44.86
CA MET A 199 3.32 23.57 -45.28
C MET A 199 3.77 25.05 -45.36
N ARG A 200 4.60 25.50 -44.41
CA ARG A 200 5.16 26.86 -44.44
C ARG A 200 6.07 27.07 -45.64
N GLN A 201 6.95 26.10 -45.93
CA GLN A 201 7.84 26.15 -47.09
C GLN A 201 7.05 26.15 -48.41
N GLN A 202 5.96 25.38 -48.51
CA GLN A 202 5.08 25.40 -49.68
C GLN A 202 4.46 26.78 -49.90
N ARG A 203 3.89 27.40 -48.86
CA ARG A 203 3.33 28.76 -48.95
C ARG A 203 4.38 29.81 -49.32
N GLU A 204 5.57 29.72 -48.75
CA GLU A 204 6.67 30.64 -49.07
C GLU A 204 7.12 30.50 -50.53
N ARG A 205 7.17 29.26 -51.04
CA ARG A 205 7.48 28.97 -52.44
C ARG A 205 6.42 29.57 -53.38
N GLU A 206 5.14 29.30 -53.12
CA GLU A 206 4.02 29.84 -53.90
C GLU A 206 4.02 31.38 -53.88
N ALA A 207 4.24 32.00 -52.71
CA ALA A 207 4.33 33.45 -52.58
C ALA A 207 5.51 34.04 -53.36
N ARG A 208 6.66 33.36 -53.34
CA ARG A 208 7.86 33.78 -54.09
C ARG A 208 7.64 33.67 -55.60
N GLU A 209 7.01 32.59 -56.06
CA GLU A 209 6.65 32.39 -57.46
C GLU A 209 5.64 33.45 -57.93
N ALA A 210 4.62 33.78 -57.12
CA ALA A 210 3.66 34.84 -57.42
C ALA A 210 4.31 36.23 -57.50
N LEU A 211 5.22 36.56 -56.57
CA LEU A 211 5.99 37.81 -56.61
C LEU A 211 6.91 37.89 -57.83
N ALA A 212 7.55 36.78 -58.22
CA ALA A 212 8.38 36.72 -59.41
C ALA A 212 7.53 36.94 -60.68
N ALA A 213 6.34 36.36 -60.76
CA ALA A 213 5.40 36.59 -61.86
C ALA A 213 4.94 38.06 -61.94
N GLN A 214 4.62 38.68 -60.80
CA GLN A 214 4.26 40.11 -60.75
C GLN A 214 5.41 41.03 -61.18
N ARG A 215 6.66 40.68 -60.85
CA ARG A 215 7.84 41.44 -61.30
C ARG A 215 8.02 41.39 -62.81
N ILE A 216 7.68 40.28 -63.46
CA ILE A 216 7.78 40.13 -64.93
C ILE A 216 6.64 40.89 -65.63
N SER A 217 5.44 40.94 -65.05
CA SER A 217 4.28 41.60 -65.66
C SER A 217 4.18 43.09 -65.41
N SER A 218 4.99 43.67 -64.51
CA SER A 218 4.98 45.10 -64.22
C SER A 218 5.83 45.87 -65.24
N PRO A 219 5.24 46.69 -66.12
CA PRO A 219 6.01 47.52 -67.04
C PRO A 219 6.82 48.57 -66.26
N SER A 220 8.10 48.69 -66.62
CA SER A 220 9.09 49.65 -66.13
C SER A 220 8.49 51.01 -65.77
N ARG A 221 8.26 51.25 -64.48
CA ARG A 221 7.97 52.59 -63.95
C ARG A 221 9.31 53.36 -63.87
N PRO A 222 9.42 54.56 -64.46
CA PRO A 222 10.68 55.31 -64.55
C PRO A 222 11.21 55.71 -63.16
N PRO A 223 12.53 55.90 -63.02
CA PRO A 223 13.18 56.22 -61.75
C PRO A 223 12.80 57.63 -61.27
N ALA A 224 11.92 57.71 -60.28
CA ALA A 224 11.58 58.95 -59.60
C ALA A 224 12.52 59.17 -58.40
N SER A 225 13.40 60.17 -58.56
CA SER A 225 14.01 61.08 -57.57
C SER A 225 14.71 60.54 -56.30
N PRO A 226 15.83 61.19 -55.87
CA PRO A 226 16.62 60.76 -54.71
C PRO A 226 15.87 60.94 -53.38
N PRO A 227 16.20 60.13 -52.35
CA PRO A 227 15.49 60.10 -51.08
C PRO A 227 15.80 61.30 -50.19
N VAL A 228 14.75 61.99 -49.75
CA VAL A 228 14.82 62.99 -48.67
C VAL A 228 15.15 62.29 -47.36
N THR A 229 16.25 62.71 -46.76
CA THR A 229 16.77 62.30 -45.46
C THR A 229 15.83 62.81 -44.36
N VAL A 230 14.87 61.98 -43.94
CA VAL A 230 14.11 62.24 -42.70
C VAL A 230 14.67 61.32 -41.62
N THR A 231 15.57 61.86 -40.81
CA THR A 231 15.99 61.33 -39.51
C THR A 231 14.78 61.19 -38.58
N PRO A 232 14.40 59.99 -38.12
CA PRO A 232 13.54 59.87 -36.96
C PRO A 232 14.41 60.02 -35.71
N ALA A 233 14.05 61.04 -34.93
CA ALA A 233 14.59 61.32 -33.63
C ALA A 233 14.55 60.06 -32.73
N ARG A 234 15.72 59.79 -32.17
CA ARG A 234 16.01 59.02 -30.96
C ARG A 234 14.96 59.26 -29.87
N THR A 235 13.95 58.42 -29.77
CA THR A 235 13.07 58.33 -28.60
C THR A 235 13.17 56.94 -27.98
N GLY A 236 13.73 56.91 -26.77
CA GLY A 236 13.40 55.95 -25.72
C GLY A 236 13.51 54.47 -26.06
N ARG A 237 14.72 53.91 -25.93
CA ARG A 237 14.94 52.50 -25.59
C ARG A 237 14.38 52.25 -24.18
N ARG A 238 13.05 52.11 -24.05
CA ARG A 238 12.44 51.46 -22.87
C ARG A 238 12.40 49.98 -23.15
N VAL A 239 13.36 49.27 -22.57
CA VAL A 239 13.28 47.83 -22.33
C VAL A 239 11.95 47.57 -21.60
N PRO A 240 11.01 46.80 -22.13
CA PRO A 240 9.92 46.29 -21.32
C PRO A 240 10.56 45.25 -20.39
N ARG A 241 10.79 45.61 -19.13
CA ARG A 241 10.87 44.61 -18.06
C ARG A 241 9.51 43.94 -18.01
N MET A 242 9.38 42.76 -18.62
CA MET A 242 8.25 41.89 -18.35
C MET A 242 8.38 41.42 -16.90
N ARG A 243 7.73 42.13 -15.98
CA ARG A 243 7.52 41.67 -14.60
C ARG A 243 6.25 40.83 -14.60
N GLY A 244 6.36 39.61 -15.14
CA GLY A 244 5.30 38.63 -15.10
C GLY A 244 5.31 37.93 -13.75
N THR A 245 4.50 38.40 -12.81
CA THR A 245 4.17 37.66 -11.59
C THR A 245 3.35 36.44 -11.98
N GLY A 246 3.98 35.26 -12.01
CA GLY A 246 3.31 34.00 -12.27
C GLY A 246 2.31 33.68 -11.17
N ARG A 247 1.01 33.77 -11.49
CA ARG A 247 -0.09 33.35 -10.61
C ARG A 247 -0.52 31.96 -11.06
N THR A 248 -0.32 30.95 -10.24
CA THR A 248 -0.75 29.58 -10.56
C THR A 248 -2.28 29.44 -10.37
N LEU A 249 -2.88 28.46 -11.03
CA LEU A 249 -4.32 28.16 -10.98
C LEU A 249 -4.82 27.76 -9.57
N SER A 250 -3.94 27.56 -8.59
CA SER A 250 -4.28 27.34 -7.18
C SER A 250 -4.34 28.62 -6.33
N GLY A 251 -4.10 29.80 -6.93
CA GLY A 251 -4.22 31.10 -6.24
C GLY A 251 -3.04 31.49 -5.35
N GLN A 252 -1.96 30.71 -5.33
CA GLN A 252 -0.78 30.99 -4.51
C GLN A 252 0.22 31.87 -5.26
N THR A 253 0.70 32.94 -4.62
CA THR A 253 1.72 33.85 -5.18
C THR A 253 3.08 33.47 -4.60
N VAL A 254 4.03 33.08 -5.46
CA VAL A 254 5.41 32.81 -5.06
C VAL A 254 6.18 34.13 -5.19
N ALA A 255 6.68 34.65 -4.07
CA ALA A 255 7.60 35.78 -4.07
C ALA A 255 9.01 35.24 -4.34
N ASP A 256 9.69 35.83 -5.33
CA ASP A 256 11.09 35.57 -5.63
C ASP A 256 11.93 35.90 -4.38
N ALA A 257 12.32 34.86 -3.65
CA ALA A 257 13.41 34.92 -2.70
C ALA A 257 14.67 34.52 -3.47
N ASP A 258 15.62 35.45 -3.53
CA ASP A 258 17.02 35.18 -3.84
C ASP A 258 17.54 34.10 -2.88
N ASP A 259 17.44 32.83 -3.29
CA ASP A 259 18.09 31.70 -2.61
C ASP A 259 19.13 31.12 -3.54
N ALA A 260 20.35 31.60 -3.32
CA ALA A 260 21.58 31.06 -3.86
C ALA A 260 21.83 29.68 -3.23
N GLY A 261 21.22 28.64 -3.81
CA GLY A 261 21.41 27.24 -3.44
C GLY A 261 21.69 26.39 -4.67
N GLU A 262 22.97 26.37 -5.09
CA GLU A 262 23.63 25.23 -5.72
C GLU A 262 22.80 24.34 -6.66
N ASP A 263 22.70 24.76 -7.93
CA ASP A 263 22.46 23.88 -9.09
C ASP A 263 23.68 22.94 -9.26
N ILE A 264 23.83 21.98 -8.36
CA ILE A 264 24.66 20.80 -8.59
C ILE A 264 23.79 19.87 -9.45
N PRO A 265 24.08 19.70 -10.76
CA PRO A 265 23.37 18.73 -11.56
C PRO A 265 23.50 17.35 -10.90
N PRO A 266 22.42 16.58 -10.75
CA PRO A 266 22.50 15.24 -10.22
C PRO A 266 23.52 14.44 -11.06
N PRO A 267 24.41 13.65 -10.43
CA PRO A 267 25.34 12.82 -11.18
C PRO A 267 24.52 11.88 -12.07
N TYR A 268 24.66 12.04 -13.38
CA TYR A 268 24.13 11.09 -14.33
C TYR A 268 24.73 9.72 -13.99
N LYS A 269 23.89 8.81 -13.47
CA LYS A 269 24.20 7.40 -13.53
C LYS A 269 24.16 7.03 -15.00
N ASP A 270 25.33 6.71 -15.53
CA ASP A 270 25.54 6.08 -16.81
C ASP A 270 24.88 4.69 -16.75
N GLU A 271 23.59 4.62 -17.07
CA GLU A 271 22.89 3.36 -17.34
C GLU A 271 23.22 2.96 -18.78
N SER A 272 24.48 2.55 -18.97
CA SER A 272 24.88 1.79 -20.15
C SER A 272 24.15 0.45 -20.13
N GLU A 273 23.11 0.37 -20.94
CA GLU A 273 22.89 -0.70 -21.93
C GLU A 273 23.31 -2.12 -21.48
N ASP A 274 22.35 -2.85 -20.94
CA ASP A 274 22.27 -4.30 -21.10
C ASP A 274 20.83 -4.65 -21.54
N GLU A 275 20.45 -4.16 -22.73
CA GLU A 275 19.39 -4.77 -23.54
C GLU A 275 20.02 -5.97 -24.28
N GLN A 276 20.09 -7.10 -23.59
CA GLN A 276 20.21 -8.40 -24.25
C GLN A 276 18.79 -8.93 -24.44
N ASP A 277 18.26 -8.71 -25.64
CA ASP A 277 17.12 -9.43 -26.18
C ASP A 277 17.51 -10.92 -26.31
N GLU A 278 17.10 -11.74 -25.35
CA GLU A 278 17.03 -13.20 -25.51
C GLU A 278 15.65 -13.56 -26.09
N ASP A 279 15.60 -13.70 -27.41
CA ASP A 279 14.59 -14.49 -28.11
C ASP A 279 15.00 -15.98 -28.04
N GLU A 280 14.32 -16.78 -27.20
CA GLU A 280 14.17 -18.25 -27.35
C GLU A 280 12.74 -18.69 -27.05
#